data_AF-A0A949FZ05-F1
#
_entry.id   AF-A0A949FZ05-F1
#
_cell.length_a   1.000
_cell.length_b   1.000
_cell.length_c   1.000
_cell.angle_alpha   90.00
_cell.angle_beta   90.00
_cell.angle_gamma   90.00
#
_symmetry.space_group_name_H-M   'P 1'
#
loop_
_entity.id
_entity.type
_entity.pdbx_description
1 polymer ?
#
loop_
_entity_poly.entity_id
_entity_poly.type
_entity_poly.pdbx_seq_one_letter_code
_entity_poly.pdbx_strand_id
1 'polypeptide(L)'
;MKSVLPRLALVLPATTALVLCCVAVSSVTLAQAPAPQAAPAPAAAPEATPPDDIAKKAEILRSPRWRRAVFELGDWLDTQQIYPPKQVQKIKSDFNHRVAKMSSYELEYLLEDLEQKFKVMDSPEAKDARAWVGQYLSAMSDRKRDEVLKDIPNVVSMSAGELSQEIQKIETKRQSLQRQQAAFDQGRQELVQQAQANRQLTAQAAAAAAAQANSAPAYSPYRSQGGGKPPFSDSKGSGMSVGVGPWGAYVNFSVGNF
;
A
#
# COMPACT_ATOMS: atom_id res chain seq x y z
N MET A 1 8.44 -42.02 -44.33
CA MET A 1 8.62 -41.05 -43.22
C MET A 1 7.44 -41.22 -42.27
N LYS A 2 7.68 -41.75 -41.06
CA LYS A 2 6.63 -42.10 -40.08
C LYS A 2 6.46 -40.93 -39.11
N SER A 3 5.28 -40.31 -39.14
CA SER A 3 4.89 -39.27 -38.19
C SER A 3 4.55 -39.88 -36.83
N VAL A 4 5.30 -39.53 -35.79
CA VAL A 4 5.02 -39.89 -34.40
C VAL A 4 4.37 -38.67 -33.73
N LEU A 5 3.10 -38.78 -33.38
CA LEU A 5 2.37 -37.79 -32.60
C LEU A 5 2.69 -37.99 -31.10
N PRO A 6 3.00 -36.92 -30.32
CA PRO A 6 3.13 -37.04 -28.88
C PRO A 6 1.76 -37.07 -28.20
N ARG A 7 1.57 -38.04 -27.30
CA ARG A 7 0.44 -38.13 -26.36
C ARG A 7 0.56 -37.01 -25.32
N LEU A 8 -0.41 -36.10 -25.30
CA LEU A 8 -0.62 -35.18 -24.19
C LEU A 8 -1.14 -35.95 -22.97
N ALA A 9 -0.30 -36.10 -21.96
CA ALA A 9 -0.69 -36.60 -20.65
C ALA A 9 -1.44 -35.50 -19.89
N LEU A 10 -2.69 -35.78 -19.57
CA LEU A 10 -3.57 -34.96 -18.74
C LEU A 10 -3.10 -35.10 -17.27
N VAL A 11 -2.41 -34.08 -16.75
CA VAL A 11 -2.03 -34.02 -15.33
C VAL A 11 -3.12 -33.26 -14.58
N LEU A 12 -3.92 -33.98 -13.78
CA LEU A 12 -4.82 -33.37 -12.79
C LEU A 12 -3.98 -32.76 -11.65
N PRO A 13 -4.25 -31.52 -11.21
CA PRO A 13 -3.70 -31.04 -9.96
C PRO A 13 -4.43 -31.70 -8.78
N ALA A 14 -3.67 -32.49 -8.04
CA ALA A 14 -4.05 -33.05 -6.76
C ALA A 14 -4.38 -31.95 -5.75
N THR A 15 -5.54 -32.08 -5.13
CA THR A 15 -5.95 -31.41 -3.89
C THR A 15 -4.90 -31.61 -2.80
N THR A 16 -4.07 -30.60 -2.55
CA THR A 16 -3.18 -30.57 -1.39
C THR A 16 -3.98 -30.10 -0.16
N ALA A 17 -4.34 -31.05 0.69
CA ALA A 17 -4.79 -30.77 2.04
C ALA A 17 -3.68 -30.08 2.82
N LEU A 18 -3.95 -28.84 3.26
CA LEU A 18 -3.05 -28.08 4.12
C LEU A 18 -3.06 -28.72 5.52
N VAL A 19 -2.07 -29.59 5.76
CA VAL A 19 -1.78 -30.13 7.09
C VAL A 19 -1.27 -28.98 7.96
N LEU A 20 -2.12 -28.57 8.89
CA LEU A 20 -1.83 -27.63 9.96
C LEU A 20 -0.78 -28.27 10.90
N CYS A 21 0.50 -28.06 10.62
CA CYS A 21 1.59 -28.42 11.52
C CYS A 21 1.63 -27.41 12.67
N CYS A 22 1.00 -27.77 13.80
CA CYS A 22 1.21 -27.12 15.08
C CYS A 22 2.66 -27.38 15.55
N VAL A 23 3.60 -26.54 15.11
CA VAL A 23 4.91 -26.47 15.76
C VAL A 23 4.69 -25.70 17.06
N ALA A 24 4.46 -26.45 18.13
CA ALA A 24 4.59 -25.95 19.49
C ALA A 24 6.06 -25.59 19.71
N VAL A 25 6.41 -24.33 19.43
CA VAL A 25 7.68 -23.75 19.90
C VAL A 25 7.55 -23.59 21.40
N SER A 26 7.99 -24.61 22.13
CA SER A 26 8.26 -24.53 23.56
C SER A 26 9.26 -23.41 23.78
N SER A 27 8.74 -22.25 24.16
CA SER A 27 9.54 -21.12 24.61
C SER A 27 10.13 -21.53 25.96
N VAL A 28 11.39 -21.97 25.97
CA VAL A 28 12.17 -22.05 27.20
C VAL A 28 12.39 -20.61 27.65
N THR A 29 11.49 -20.12 28.50
CA THR A 29 11.70 -18.91 29.28
C THR A 29 12.79 -19.20 30.31
N LEU A 30 14.05 -19.01 29.90
CA LEU A 30 15.12 -18.76 30.85
C LEU A 30 14.74 -17.49 31.62
N ALA A 31 14.30 -17.69 32.86
CA ALA A 31 14.05 -16.64 33.83
C ALA A 31 15.35 -15.86 34.05
N GLN A 32 15.54 -14.82 33.23
CA GLN A 32 16.58 -13.84 33.42
C GLN A 32 16.17 -13.02 34.63
N ALA A 33 16.83 -13.26 35.76
CA ALA A 33 16.64 -12.48 36.98
C ALA A 33 16.77 -10.98 36.61
N PRO A 34 15.82 -10.12 37.04
CA PRO A 34 15.91 -8.69 36.76
C PRO A 34 17.20 -8.17 37.40
N ALA A 35 18.13 -7.71 36.56
CA ALA A 35 19.28 -6.98 37.03
C ALA A 35 18.77 -5.78 37.86
N PRO A 36 19.35 -5.52 39.05
CA PRO A 36 18.96 -4.37 39.85
C PRO A 36 19.12 -3.10 39.01
N GLN A 37 17.99 -2.45 38.71
CA GLN A 37 17.97 -1.12 38.12
C GLN A 37 18.66 -0.20 39.12
N ALA A 38 19.90 0.17 38.81
CA ALA A 38 20.59 1.25 39.50
C ALA A 38 19.71 2.49 39.45
N ALA A 39 19.43 3.08 40.61
CA ALA A 39 18.70 4.33 40.72
C ALA A 39 19.36 5.38 39.79
N PRO A 40 18.57 6.17 39.03
CA PRO A 40 19.13 7.20 38.17
C PRO A 40 19.95 8.17 39.03
N ALA A 41 21.24 8.28 38.71
CA ALA A 41 22.12 9.26 39.33
C ALA A 41 21.51 10.67 39.16
N PRO A 42 21.58 11.53 40.18
CA PRO A 42 21.08 12.90 40.09
C PRO A 42 21.71 13.60 38.87
N ALA A 43 20.86 14.18 38.02
CA ALA A 43 21.26 14.92 36.83
C ALA A 43 22.30 15.97 37.24
N ALA A 44 23.54 15.78 36.79
CA ALA A 44 24.60 16.75 36.97
C ALA A 44 24.12 18.10 36.40
N ALA A 45 24.32 19.16 37.19
CA ALA A 45 24.04 20.53 36.75
C ALA A 45 24.78 20.80 35.43
N PRO A 46 24.21 21.58 34.49
CA PRO A 46 24.86 21.88 33.23
C PRO A 46 26.21 22.55 33.51
N GLU A 47 27.29 21.82 33.22
CA GLU A 47 28.65 22.36 33.30
C GLU A 47 28.72 23.56 32.36
N ALA A 48 29.18 24.70 32.88
CA ALA A 48 29.34 25.90 32.08
C ALA A 48 30.26 25.61 30.89
N THR A 49 29.80 25.90 29.67
CA THR A 49 30.57 25.69 28.44
C THR A 49 31.94 26.37 28.56
N PRO A 50 33.06 25.65 28.41
CA PRO A 50 34.39 26.25 28.51
C PRO A 50 34.53 27.38 27.48
N PRO A 51 35.16 28.52 27.83
CA PRO A 51 35.39 29.62 26.88
C PRO A 51 36.07 29.17 25.57
N ASP A 52 36.94 28.17 25.67
CA ASP A 52 37.66 27.58 24.53
C ASP A 52 36.73 26.86 23.53
N ASP A 53 35.61 26.29 24.00
CA ASP A 53 34.63 25.61 23.14
C ASP A 53 33.91 26.61 22.23
N ILE A 54 33.60 27.81 22.75
CA ILE A 54 32.96 28.88 21.97
C ILE A 54 33.86 29.32 20.80
N ALA A 55 35.16 29.47 21.05
CA ALA A 55 36.13 29.86 20.02
C ALA A 55 36.26 28.78 18.93
N LYS A 56 36.40 27.50 19.33
CA LYS A 56 36.45 26.36 18.40
C LYS A 56 35.17 26.21 17.59
N LYS A 57 34.01 26.34 18.23
CA LYS A 57 32.72 26.33 17.54
C LYS A 57 32.63 27.44 16.49
N ALA A 58 33.07 28.65 16.82
CA ALA A 58 33.09 29.76 15.86
C ALA A 58 34.01 29.50 14.67
N GLU A 59 35.15 28.83 14.88
CA GLU A 59 36.04 28.38 13.81
C GLU A 59 35.36 27.35 12.90
N ILE A 60 34.72 26.32 13.48
CA ILE A 60 33.98 25.30 12.73
C ILE A 60 32.84 25.92 11.91
N LEU A 61 32.05 26.82 12.50
CA LEU A 61 30.94 27.50 11.80
C LEU A 61 31.40 28.40 10.65
N ARG A 62 32.65 28.89 10.68
CA ARG A 62 33.26 29.67 9.58
C ARG A 62 33.97 28.79 8.56
N SER A 63 34.21 27.52 8.88
CA SER A 63 34.93 26.59 8.03
C SER A 63 34.23 26.41 6.65
N PRO A 64 34.99 26.14 5.58
CA PRO A 64 34.41 25.76 4.29
C PRO A 64 33.55 24.49 4.37
N ARG A 65 33.94 23.54 5.24
CA ARG A 65 33.23 22.27 5.46
C ARG A 65 31.80 22.50 5.95
N TRP A 66 31.63 23.35 6.97
CA TRP A 66 30.31 23.73 7.48
C TRP A 66 29.44 24.40 6.42
N ARG A 67 29.99 25.39 5.70
CA ARG A 67 29.24 26.10 4.65
C ARG A 67 28.76 25.15 3.55
N ARG A 68 29.61 24.21 3.14
CA ARG A 68 29.24 23.18 2.15
C ARG A 68 28.14 22.27 2.67
N ALA A 69 28.27 21.73 3.88
CA ALA A 69 27.27 20.85 4.48
C ALA A 69 25.89 21.53 4.63
N VAL A 70 25.86 22.79 5.06
CA VAL A 70 24.61 23.57 5.17
C VAL A 70 24.01 23.87 3.79
N PHE A 71 24.84 24.18 2.80
CA PHE A 71 24.38 24.39 1.42
C PHE A 71 23.78 23.11 0.83
N GLU A 72 24.50 21.99 0.90
CA GLU A 72 24.03 20.68 0.42
C GLU A 72 22.76 20.24 1.16
N LEU A 73 22.66 20.48 2.47
CA LEU A 73 21.43 20.22 3.24
C LEU A 73 20.27 21.09 2.74
N GLY A 74 20.53 22.37 2.51
CA GLY A 74 19.53 23.33 2.03
C GLY A 74 19.00 22.96 0.65
N ASP A 75 19.91 22.70 -0.29
CA ASP A 75 19.59 22.26 -1.65
C ASP A 75 18.84 20.92 -1.65
N TRP A 76 19.32 19.95 -0.87
CA TRP A 76 18.64 18.67 -0.72
C TRP A 76 17.22 18.86 -0.19
N LEU A 77 17.00 19.67 0.86
CA LEU A 77 15.67 19.95 1.41
C LEU A 77 14.74 20.64 0.39
N ASP A 78 15.27 21.56 -0.42
CA ASP A 78 14.48 22.34 -1.37
C ASP A 78 14.08 21.51 -2.61
N THR A 79 14.83 20.45 -2.95
CA THR A 79 14.44 19.50 -4.01
C THR A 79 13.44 18.42 -3.58
N GLN A 80 13.09 18.33 -2.29
CA GLN A 80 12.16 17.31 -1.80
C GLN A 80 10.72 17.63 -2.19
N GLN A 81 10.04 16.69 -2.86
CA GLN A 81 8.59 16.77 -3.10
C GLN A 81 7.77 16.31 -1.89
N ILE A 82 8.41 15.65 -0.92
CA ILE A 82 7.76 15.01 0.22
C ILE A 82 7.34 16.05 1.27
N TYR A 83 8.15 17.09 1.47
CA TYR A 83 7.91 18.10 2.50
C TYR A 83 7.27 19.36 1.92
N PRO A 84 6.16 19.87 2.50
CA PRO A 84 5.65 21.19 2.14
C PRO A 84 6.64 22.28 2.57
N PRO A 85 6.66 23.45 1.89
CA PRO A 85 7.63 24.52 2.18
C PRO A 85 7.64 24.97 3.65
N LYS A 86 6.48 25.01 4.30
CA LYS A 86 6.37 25.36 5.74
C LYS A 86 7.11 24.37 6.64
N GLN A 87 7.08 23.07 6.30
CA GLN A 87 7.78 22.04 7.07
C GLN A 87 9.29 22.12 6.83
N VAL A 88 9.73 22.41 5.60
CA VAL A 88 11.15 22.67 5.31
C VAL A 88 11.69 23.83 6.14
N GLN A 89 10.94 24.95 6.23
CA GLN A 89 11.33 26.08 7.08
C GLN A 89 11.44 25.69 8.55
N LYS A 90 10.49 24.90 9.06
CA LYS A 90 10.54 24.37 10.43
C LYS A 90 11.76 23.48 10.67
N ILE A 91 12.08 22.58 9.72
CA ILE A 91 13.26 21.72 9.80
C ILE A 91 14.54 22.58 9.86
N LYS A 92 14.64 23.61 9.00
CA LYS A 92 15.77 24.55 8.97
C LYS A 92 15.89 25.31 10.31
N SER A 93 14.79 25.81 10.88
CA SER A 93 14.81 26.49 12.18
C SER A 93 15.20 25.57 13.34
N ASP A 94 14.65 24.36 13.38
CA ASP A 94 14.92 23.37 14.43
C ASP A 94 16.38 22.88 14.36
N PHE A 95 16.94 22.75 13.15
CA PHE A 95 18.36 22.47 12.95
C PHE A 95 19.24 23.59 13.50
N ASN A 96 18.98 24.85 13.13
CA ASN A 96 19.74 26.00 13.61
C ASN A 96 19.68 26.12 15.15
N HIS A 97 18.52 25.87 15.75
CA HIS A 97 18.38 25.85 17.20
C HIS A 97 19.22 24.76 17.88
N ARG A 98 19.32 23.57 17.28
CA ARG A 98 20.17 22.48 17.81
C ARG A 98 21.65 22.84 17.69
N VAL A 99 22.08 23.33 16.53
CA VAL A 99 23.45 23.77 16.29
C VAL A 99 23.85 24.88 17.27
N ALA A 100 22.95 25.81 17.57
CA ALA A 100 23.20 26.86 18.56
C ALA A 100 23.48 26.30 19.97
N LYS A 101 22.87 25.17 20.34
CA LYS A 101 23.02 24.51 21.64
C LYS A 101 24.19 23.51 21.72
N MET A 102 24.67 23.00 20.59
CA MET A 102 25.77 22.02 20.54
C MET A 102 27.12 22.64 20.94
N SER A 103 27.96 21.84 21.60
CA SER A 103 29.38 22.11 21.80
C SER A 103 30.17 22.03 20.49
N SER A 104 31.44 22.45 20.48
CA SER A 104 32.30 22.31 19.30
C SER A 104 32.52 20.85 18.92
N TYR A 105 32.66 19.97 19.92
CA TYR A 105 32.83 18.53 19.72
C TYR A 105 31.60 17.92 19.04
N GLU A 106 30.40 18.14 19.58
CA GLU A 106 29.14 17.65 18.97
C GLU A 106 28.95 18.17 17.55
N LEU A 107 29.40 19.39 17.26
CA LEU A 107 29.32 19.98 15.92
C LEU A 107 30.22 19.25 14.91
N GLU A 108 31.39 18.76 15.32
CA GLU A 108 32.26 17.94 14.47
C GLU A 108 31.62 16.58 14.14
N TYR A 109 31.00 15.93 15.14
CA TYR A 109 30.24 14.68 14.89
C TYR A 109 29.05 14.91 13.98
N LEU A 110 28.32 16.02 14.18
CA LEU A 110 27.22 16.38 13.31
C LEU A 110 27.69 16.55 11.85
N LEU A 111 28.86 17.16 11.65
CA LEU A 111 29.43 17.31 10.30
C LEU A 111 29.78 15.97 9.66
N GLU A 112 30.39 15.05 10.41
CA GLU A 112 30.67 13.70 9.91
C GLU A 112 29.39 12.94 9.58
N ASP A 113 28.39 12.99 10.47
CA ASP A 113 27.09 12.35 10.25
C ASP A 113 26.35 12.96 9.05
N LEU A 114 26.41 14.27 8.82
CA LEU A 114 25.87 14.90 7.63
C LEU A 114 26.54 14.39 6.35
N GLU A 115 27.87 14.28 6.33
CA GLU A 115 28.59 13.74 5.18
C GLU A 115 28.23 12.27 4.90
N GLN A 116 28.08 11.46 5.95
CA GLN A 116 27.62 10.08 5.82
C GLN A 116 26.18 10.02 5.30
N LYS A 117 25.27 10.87 5.80
CA LYS A 117 23.90 10.98 5.29
C LYS A 117 23.86 11.37 3.82
N PHE A 118 24.65 12.33 3.37
CA PHE A 118 24.69 12.71 1.96
C PHE A 118 25.12 11.54 1.08
N LYS A 119 26.13 10.77 1.49
CA LYS A 119 26.51 9.53 0.78
C LYS A 119 25.37 8.53 0.69
N VAL A 120 24.62 8.32 1.78
CA VAL A 120 23.45 7.44 1.80
C VAL A 120 22.34 7.99 0.89
N MET A 121 22.06 9.28 0.93
CA MET A 121 21.00 9.91 0.13
C MET A 121 21.35 10.00 -1.37
N ASP A 122 22.64 10.01 -1.70
CA ASP A 122 23.11 10.00 -3.08
C ASP A 122 23.08 8.60 -3.72
N SER A 123 22.89 7.56 -2.92
CA SER A 123 22.70 6.19 -3.42
C SER A 123 21.50 6.11 -4.36
N PRO A 124 21.55 5.26 -5.41
CA PRO A 124 20.42 5.06 -6.30
C PRO A 124 19.18 4.56 -5.55
N GLU A 125 19.37 3.73 -4.52
CA GLU A 125 18.29 3.19 -3.69
C GLU A 125 17.55 4.31 -2.95
N ALA A 126 18.27 5.28 -2.37
CA ALA A 126 17.67 6.42 -1.71
C ALA A 126 16.91 7.34 -2.67
N LYS A 127 17.46 7.56 -3.88
CA LYS A 127 16.81 8.36 -4.93
C LYS A 127 15.51 7.73 -5.40
N ASP A 128 15.52 6.42 -5.63
CA ASP A 128 14.34 5.65 -6.02
C ASP A 128 13.30 5.61 -4.91
N ALA A 129 13.72 5.38 -3.66
CA ALA A 129 12.83 5.43 -2.50
C ALA A 129 12.16 6.80 -2.36
N ARG A 130 12.91 7.89 -2.49
CA ARG A 130 12.40 9.27 -2.44
C ARG A 130 11.40 9.54 -3.56
N ALA A 131 11.73 9.15 -4.80
CA ALA A 131 10.84 9.31 -5.94
C ALA A 131 9.54 8.52 -5.77
N TRP A 132 9.64 7.27 -5.31
CA TRP A 132 8.49 6.42 -5.03
C TRP A 132 7.61 6.99 -3.91
N VAL A 133 8.18 7.46 -2.79
CA VAL A 133 7.41 8.10 -1.71
C VAL A 133 6.72 9.36 -2.21
N GLY A 134 7.38 10.18 -3.03
CA GLY A 134 6.76 11.36 -3.66
C GLY A 134 5.52 10.99 -4.49
N GLN A 135 5.62 9.97 -5.34
CA GLN A 135 4.50 9.45 -6.13
C GLN A 135 3.40 8.83 -5.26
N TYR A 136 3.78 8.10 -4.22
CA TYR A 136 2.83 7.46 -3.30
C TYR A 136 2.00 8.51 -2.54
N LEU A 137 2.64 9.58 -2.06
CA LEU A 137 1.97 10.67 -1.35
C LEU A 137 1.15 11.57 -2.29
N SER A 138 1.53 11.70 -3.57
CA SER A 138 0.77 12.49 -4.53
C SER A 138 -0.57 11.84 -4.90
N ALA A 139 -0.65 10.50 -4.85
CA ALA A 139 -1.89 9.76 -5.03
C ALA A 139 -2.84 9.82 -3.82
N MET A 140 -2.38 10.31 -2.67
CA MET A 140 -3.20 10.45 -1.45
C MET A 140 -3.91 11.81 -1.38
N SER A 141 -5.05 11.84 -0.68
CA SER A 141 -5.68 13.09 -0.28
C SER A 141 -4.79 13.86 0.71
N ASP A 142 -4.86 15.19 0.70
CA ASP A 142 -4.00 16.04 1.53
C ASP A 142 -4.13 15.71 3.03
N ARG A 143 -5.34 15.43 3.52
CA ARG A 143 -5.55 15.00 4.91
C ARG A 143 -4.80 13.71 5.24
N LYS A 144 -4.82 12.72 4.34
CA LYS A 144 -4.11 11.45 4.54
C LYS A 144 -2.61 11.64 4.41
N ARG A 145 -2.16 12.50 3.50
CA ARG A 145 -0.76 12.91 3.38
C ARG A 145 -0.26 13.50 4.69
N ASP A 146 -1.00 14.44 5.29
CA ASP A 146 -0.64 15.04 6.57
C ASP A 146 -0.62 14.04 7.73
N GLU A 147 -1.50 13.05 7.72
CA GLU A 147 -1.47 11.94 8.70
C GLU A 147 -0.20 11.10 8.53
N VAL A 148 0.14 10.70 7.30
CA VAL A 148 1.34 9.90 7.00
C VAL A 148 2.62 10.68 7.26
N LEU A 149 2.65 12.00 6.97
CA LEU A 149 3.80 12.86 7.22
C LEU A 149 4.14 13.03 8.70
N LYS A 150 3.21 12.75 9.62
CA LYS A 150 3.51 12.73 11.07
C LYS A 150 4.37 11.54 11.47
N ASP A 151 4.21 10.43 10.76
CA ASP A 151 4.95 9.19 10.99
C ASP A 151 6.27 9.15 10.21
N ILE A 152 6.46 10.02 9.22
CA ILE A 152 7.71 10.13 8.47
C ILE A 152 8.75 10.83 9.35
N PRO A 153 9.84 10.14 9.74
CA PRO A 153 10.83 10.72 10.61
C PRO A 153 11.59 11.86 9.92
N ASN A 154 11.96 12.87 10.70
CA ASN A 154 12.73 13.99 10.19
C ASN A 154 14.18 13.51 9.91
N VAL A 155 14.56 13.51 8.63
CA VAL A 155 15.88 13.07 8.15
C VAL A 155 17.04 13.83 8.82
N VAL A 156 16.81 15.08 9.24
CA VAL A 156 17.82 15.91 9.90
C VAL A 156 17.98 15.57 11.39
N SER A 157 17.06 14.81 12.00
CA SER A 157 17.20 14.33 13.39
C SER A 157 17.71 12.91 13.51
N MET A 158 17.55 12.10 12.46
CA MET A 158 18.07 10.73 12.42
C MET A 158 19.58 10.72 12.24
N SER A 159 20.26 9.62 12.53
CA SER A 159 21.63 9.33 12.09
C SER A 159 21.67 8.75 10.67
N ALA A 160 22.84 8.70 10.03
CA ALA A 160 23.02 8.05 8.73
C ALA A 160 22.61 6.55 8.73
N GLY A 161 22.88 5.85 9.84
CA GLY A 161 22.51 4.44 10.03
C GLY A 161 21.00 4.25 10.10
N GLU A 162 20.30 5.09 10.87
CA GLU A 162 18.84 5.07 10.93
C GLU A 162 18.21 5.44 9.59
N LEU A 163 18.77 6.41 8.85
CA LEU A 163 18.30 6.77 7.51
C LEU A 163 18.37 5.58 6.55
N SER A 164 19.47 4.82 6.60
CA SER A 164 19.63 3.61 5.79
C SER A 164 18.58 2.55 6.14
N GLN A 165 18.25 2.39 7.42
CA GLN A 165 17.19 1.48 7.85
C GLN A 165 15.81 1.94 7.38
N GLU A 166 15.50 3.23 7.43
CA GLU A 166 14.23 3.76 6.90
C GLU A 166 14.10 3.58 5.39
N ILE A 167 15.19 3.76 4.63
CA ILE A 167 15.20 3.46 3.19
C ILE A 167 14.86 1.98 2.94
N GLN A 168 15.43 1.05 3.73
CA GLN A 168 15.11 -0.38 3.63
C GLN A 168 13.65 -0.68 3.99
N LYS A 169 13.09 0.01 4.99
CA LYS A 169 11.66 -0.11 5.35
C LYS A 169 10.76 0.37 4.21
N ILE A 170 11.11 1.50 3.57
CA ILE A 170 10.40 2.02 2.41
C ILE A 170 10.43 1.00 1.26
N GLU A 171 11.59 0.40 0.99
CA GLU A 171 11.74 -0.61 -0.05
C GLU A 171 10.88 -1.86 0.22
N THR A 172 10.92 -2.35 1.46
CA THR A 172 10.08 -3.48 1.88
C THR A 172 8.60 -3.16 1.72
N LYS A 173 8.19 -1.94 2.09
CA LYS A 173 6.81 -1.48 1.92
C LYS A 173 6.42 -1.41 0.44
N ARG A 174 7.28 -0.87 -0.42
CA ARG A 174 7.09 -0.84 -1.88
C ARG A 174 6.85 -2.25 -2.44
N GLN A 175 7.72 -3.20 -2.11
CA GLN A 175 7.58 -4.59 -2.55
C GLN A 175 6.33 -5.27 -2.02
N SER A 176 5.92 -4.96 -0.77
CA SER A 176 4.68 -5.49 -0.19
C SER A 176 3.44 -5.01 -0.95
N LEU A 177 3.38 -3.72 -1.28
CA LEU A 177 2.27 -3.12 -2.02
C LEU A 177 2.22 -3.65 -3.47
N GLN A 178 3.37 -3.81 -4.10
CA GLN A 178 3.44 -4.41 -5.44
C GLN A 178 2.90 -5.85 -5.46
N ARG A 179 3.25 -6.66 -4.46
CA ARG A 179 2.71 -8.03 -4.33
C ARG A 179 1.20 -8.04 -4.08
N GLN A 180 0.70 -7.13 -3.24
CA GLN A 180 -0.74 -6.99 -2.99
C GLN A 180 -1.49 -6.60 -4.27
N GLN A 181 -0.94 -5.67 -5.05
CA GLN A 181 -1.52 -5.27 -6.34
C GLN A 181 -1.57 -6.45 -7.32
N ALA A 182 -0.45 -7.18 -7.46
CA ALA A 182 -0.40 -8.35 -8.33
C ALA A 182 -1.42 -9.44 -7.92
N ALA A 183 -1.55 -9.71 -6.61
CA ALA A 183 -2.53 -10.67 -6.10
C ALA A 183 -3.98 -10.20 -6.36
N PHE A 184 -4.25 -8.92 -6.21
CA PHE A 184 -5.57 -8.34 -6.52
C PHE A 184 -5.89 -8.46 -8.02
N ASP A 185 -4.94 -8.15 -8.89
CA ASP A 185 -5.11 -8.25 -10.34
C ASP A 185 -5.31 -9.70 -10.80
N GLN A 186 -4.60 -10.65 -10.19
CA GLN A 186 -4.82 -12.09 -10.41
C GLN A 186 -6.24 -12.51 -10.03
N GLY A 187 -6.70 -12.15 -8.82
CA GLY A 187 -8.07 -12.48 -8.39
C GLY A 187 -9.14 -11.85 -9.30
N ARG A 188 -8.90 -10.62 -9.79
CA ARG A 188 -9.80 -9.98 -10.76
C ARG A 188 -9.84 -10.74 -12.09
N GLN A 189 -8.70 -11.22 -12.58
CA GLN A 189 -8.64 -12.00 -13.82
C GLN A 189 -9.39 -13.33 -13.68
N GLU A 190 -9.26 -14.01 -12.54
CA GLU A 190 -9.99 -15.25 -12.26
C GLU A 190 -11.51 -15.03 -12.27
N LEU A 191 -11.99 -13.96 -11.63
CA LEU A 191 -13.41 -13.60 -11.64
C LEU A 191 -13.91 -13.30 -13.06
N VAL A 192 -13.10 -12.63 -13.88
CA VAL A 192 -13.45 -12.35 -15.28
C VAL A 192 -13.51 -13.65 -16.08
N GLN A 193 -12.55 -14.55 -15.91
CA GLN A 193 -12.53 -15.86 -16.58
C GLN A 193 -13.72 -16.72 -16.16
N GLN A 194 -14.06 -16.76 -14.88
CA GLN A 194 -15.22 -17.49 -14.36
C GLN A 194 -16.52 -16.91 -14.92
N ALA A 195 -16.66 -15.58 -14.95
CA ALA A 195 -17.82 -14.92 -15.54
C ALA A 195 -17.95 -15.22 -17.04
N GLN A 196 -16.84 -15.28 -17.78
CA GLN A 196 -16.83 -15.66 -19.19
C GLN A 196 -17.24 -17.12 -19.39
N ALA A 197 -16.70 -18.05 -18.59
CA ALA A 197 -17.07 -19.45 -18.63
C ALA A 197 -18.56 -19.66 -18.32
N ASN A 198 -19.09 -18.99 -17.30
CA ASN A 198 -20.51 -19.06 -16.95
C ASN A 198 -21.40 -18.54 -18.10
N ARG A 199 -21.02 -17.42 -18.73
CA ARG A 199 -21.75 -16.89 -19.89
C ARG A 199 -21.74 -17.87 -21.07
N GLN A 200 -20.62 -18.54 -21.32
CA GLN A 200 -20.53 -19.56 -22.38
C GLN A 200 -21.44 -20.75 -22.08
N LEU A 201 -21.48 -21.24 -20.84
CA LEU A 201 -22.36 -22.33 -20.43
C LEU A 201 -23.84 -21.92 -20.55
N THR A 202 -24.21 -20.72 -20.10
CA THR A 202 -25.58 -20.20 -20.24
C THR A 202 -25.97 -20.04 -21.71
N ALA A 203 -25.07 -19.54 -22.56
CA ALA A 203 -25.33 -19.40 -24.00
C ALA A 203 -25.54 -20.77 -24.68
N GLN A 204 -24.74 -21.78 -24.31
CA GLN A 204 -24.91 -23.15 -24.83
C GLN A 204 -26.23 -23.78 -24.37
N ALA A 205 -26.58 -23.62 -23.08
CA ALA A 205 -27.85 -24.11 -22.55
C ALA A 205 -29.06 -23.44 -23.22
N ALA A 206 -28.99 -22.12 -23.44
CA ALA A 206 -30.02 -21.37 -24.14
C ALA A 206 -30.15 -21.81 -25.61
N ALA A 207 -29.03 -22.05 -26.31
CA ALA A 207 -29.04 -22.54 -27.68
C ALA A 207 -29.65 -23.95 -27.78
N ALA A 208 -29.31 -24.85 -26.86
CA ALA A 208 -29.89 -26.19 -26.80
C ALA A 208 -31.40 -26.16 -26.51
N ALA A 209 -31.84 -25.33 -25.56
CA ALA A 209 -33.26 -25.14 -25.26
C ALA A 209 -34.02 -24.57 -26.47
N ALA A 210 -33.44 -23.58 -27.17
CA ALA A 210 -34.02 -23.03 -28.40
C ALA A 210 -34.13 -24.08 -29.51
N ALA A 211 -33.12 -24.94 -29.67
CA ALA A 211 -33.15 -26.03 -30.64
C ALA A 211 -34.26 -27.06 -30.33
N GLN A 212 -34.48 -27.39 -29.06
CA GLN A 212 -35.59 -28.25 -28.62
C GLN A 212 -36.95 -27.57 -28.80
N ALA A 213 -37.05 -26.28 -28.53
CA ALA A 213 -38.29 -25.52 -28.74
C ALA A 213 -38.67 -25.45 -30.23
N ASN A 214 -37.69 -25.34 -31.13
CA ASN A 214 -37.92 -25.33 -32.58
C ASN A 214 -38.34 -26.70 -33.14
N SER A 215 -37.97 -27.81 -32.48
CA SER A 215 -38.36 -29.16 -32.90
C SER A 215 -39.67 -29.64 -32.26
N ALA A 216 -40.12 -28.99 -31.19
CA ALA A 216 -41.44 -29.22 -30.63
C ALA A 216 -42.52 -28.66 -31.60
N PRO A 217 -43.60 -29.41 -31.91
CA PRO A 217 -44.69 -28.89 -32.72
C PRO A 217 -45.22 -27.62 -32.07
N ALA A 218 -45.17 -26.51 -32.81
CA ALA A 218 -45.55 -25.19 -32.33
C ALA A 218 -46.99 -25.23 -31.81
N TYR A 219 -47.14 -25.37 -30.48
CA TYR A 219 -48.41 -25.25 -29.80
C TYR A 219 -48.73 -23.76 -29.79
N SER A 220 -49.33 -23.27 -30.87
CA SER A 220 -49.84 -21.91 -30.93
C SER A 220 -51.08 -21.84 -30.05
N PRO A 221 -51.06 -21.15 -28.89
CA PRO A 221 -52.24 -21.00 -28.05
C PRO A 221 -53.34 -20.17 -28.73
N TYR A 222 -53.03 -19.57 -29.88
CA TYR A 222 -53.96 -18.82 -30.72
C TYR A 222 -54.50 -19.61 -31.91
N ARG A 223 -54.39 -20.95 -31.93
CA ARG A 223 -55.29 -21.72 -32.79
C ARG A 223 -56.70 -21.56 -32.22
N SER A 224 -57.43 -20.57 -32.76
CA SER A 224 -58.78 -20.18 -32.39
C SER A 224 -59.77 -21.32 -32.66
N GLN A 225 -59.82 -22.30 -31.76
CA GLN A 225 -60.89 -23.28 -31.73
C GLN A 225 -61.86 -22.87 -30.62
N GLY A 226 -62.74 -21.91 -30.96
CA GLY A 226 -64.03 -21.68 -30.31
C GLY A 226 -64.02 -21.11 -28.88
N GLY A 227 -64.27 -19.80 -28.75
CA GLY A 227 -65.15 -19.25 -27.70
C GLY A 227 -64.70 -19.25 -26.23
N GLY A 228 -63.48 -19.67 -25.87
CA GLY A 228 -63.00 -19.67 -24.48
C GLY A 228 -62.33 -18.36 -24.08
N LYS A 229 -62.73 -17.77 -22.94
CA LYS A 229 -62.07 -16.62 -22.30
C LYS A 229 -60.55 -16.85 -22.19
N PRO A 230 -59.71 -15.82 -22.40
CA PRO A 230 -58.27 -15.96 -22.29
C PRO A 230 -57.89 -16.34 -20.84
N PRO A 231 -56.93 -17.27 -20.64
CA PRO A 231 -56.66 -17.92 -19.35
C PRO A 231 -56.12 -17.02 -18.22
N PHE A 232 -56.13 -15.70 -18.40
CA PHE A 232 -55.72 -14.70 -17.41
C PHE A 232 -56.61 -13.46 -17.41
N SER A 233 -57.81 -13.54 -18.03
CA SER A 233 -58.76 -12.41 -18.01
C SER A 233 -59.20 -12.02 -16.59
N ASP A 234 -59.13 -12.96 -15.63
CA ASP A 234 -59.56 -12.73 -14.25
C ASP A 234 -58.38 -12.53 -13.26
N SER A 235 -57.12 -12.56 -13.69
CA SER A 235 -55.98 -12.30 -12.79
C SER A 235 -55.66 -10.82 -12.72
N LYS A 236 -56.24 -10.09 -11.75
CA LYS A 236 -55.77 -8.77 -11.32
C LYS A 236 -54.42 -8.93 -10.61
N GLY A 237 -53.33 -8.87 -11.38
CA GLY A 237 -51.98 -9.20 -10.93
C GLY A 237 -51.33 -8.12 -10.05
N SER A 238 -51.03 -8.47 -8.80
CA SER A 238 -49.91 -7.89 -8.05
C SER A 238 -48.63 -8.47 -8.65
N GLY A 239 -47.82 -7.62 -9.29
CA GLY A 239 -46.70 -8.05 -10.14
C GLY A 239 -45.36 -7.55 -9.60
N MET A 240 -44.45 -8.48 -9.31
CA MET A 240 -43.04 -8.17 -9.06
C MET A 240 -42.31 -8.18 -10.41
N SER A 241 -41.89 -7.02 -10.89
CA SER A 241 -41.10 -6.90 -12.13
C SER A 241 -39.62 -6.75 -11.80
N VAL A 242 -38.78 -7.62 -12.36
CA VAL A 242 -37.33 -7.53 -12.27
C VAL A 242 -36.81 -6.94 -13.58
N GLY A 243 -36.12 -5.80 -13.50
CA GLY A 243 -35.50 -5.13 -14.65
C GLY A 243 -33.98 -5.07 -14.49
N VAL A 244 -33.24 -5.21 -15.58
CA VAL A 244 -31.78 -5.00 -15.59
C VAL A 244 -31.47 -3.80 -16.47
N GLY A 245 -30.91 -2.75 -15.87
CA GLY A 245 -30.51 -1.52 -16.55
C GLY A 245 -28.98 -1.36 -16.58
N PRO A 246 -28.47 -0.34 -17.30
CA PRO A 246 -27.03 -0.06 -17.40
C PRO A 246 -26.35 0.27 -16.05
N TRP A 247 -27.12 0.50 -14.99
CA TRP A 247 -26.64 0.76 -13.63
C TRP A 247 -26.86 -0.41 -12.65
N GLY A 248 -27.29 -1.58 -13.13
CA GLY A 248 -27.53 -2.77 -12.31
C GLY A 248 -28.96 -3.32 -12.40
N ALA A 249 -29.21 -4.42 -11.69
CA ALA A 249 -30.54 -5.02 -11.57
C ALA A 249 -31.37 -4.29 -10.51
N TYR A 250 -32.63 -3.99 -10.82
CA TYR A 250 -33.61 -3.44 -9.88
C TYR A 250 -34.86 -4.30 -9.86
N VAL A 251 -35.47 -4.42 -8.68
CA VAL A 251 -36.74 -5.13 -8.47
C VAL A 251 -37.78 -4.07 -8.14
N ASN A 252 -38.84 -3.99 -8.95
CA ASN A 252 -39.97 -3.12 -8.69
C ASN A 252 -41.15 -3.99 -8.21
N PHE A 253 -41.60 -3.70 -7.00
CA PHE A 253 -42.76 -4.34 -6.39
C PHE A 253 -43.97 -3.43 -6.60
N SER A 254 -44.82 -3.80 -7.56
CA SER A 254 -46.11 -3.13 -7.72
C SER A 254 -47.10 -3.77 -6.74
N VAL A 255 -47.21 -3.19 -5.54
CA VAL A 255 -48.26 -3.55 -4.59
C VAL A 255 -49.54 -2.87 -5.05
N GLY A 256 -50.45 -3.65 -5.65
CA GLY A 256 -51.74 -3.12 -6.11
C GLY A 256 -52.54 -2.51 -4.93
N ASN A 257 -53.12 -1.34 -5.14
CA ASN A 257 -54.04 -0.72 -4.17
C ASN A 257 -55.21 -1.67 -3.89
N PHE A 258 -55.44 -1.94 -2.61
CA PHE A 258 -56.59 -2.68 -2.09
C PHE A 258 -57.90 -1.93 -2.31
#